data_AF-A0A943CCC9-F1
#
_entry.id   AF-A0A943CCC9-F1
#
_cell.length_a   1.000
_cell.length_b   1.000
_cell.length_c   1.000
_cell.angle_alpha   90.00
_cell.angle_beta   90.00
_cell.angle_gamma   90.00
#
_symmetry.space_group_name_H-M   'P 1'
#
loop_
_entity.id
_entity.type
_entity.pdbx_description
1 polymer ?
#
loop_
_entity_poly.entity_id
_entity_poly.type
_entity_poly.pdbx_seq_one_letter_code
_entity_poly.pdbx_strand_id
1 'polypeptide(L)'
;MIQERILELTEYGLVTGLVEPEDRRFTINRLLELFHLDELDDEVAAAYAKRTPMTQESAEAALEGILNEMLDYAAEDGLMPEDTITYRDLFDTKIMSMLVPRPSEVIKKFQAFYQISPKEATDYFYKLSRDTNYIRRYRIKKDQKWTADTEFGTLDITINLSKPEKDPKAIAAAKLAKQSGYPKCLLCKENEGYAGRVNHPARQNHRIIPVTINHSDWFFQYSPYVYYNEHCIVFNAEHTPMKIEKATFGKLLDFVEQFPHYFVGSNADLPIVGGSILSHDHFQGGHYEFAMAKAPVEKELVFKEFEDVKAGIVKWPMSVIRISAPQKERLIELADKILLAWRGYTDEDAFIFAETEGEPHNTITPIARKRGNDYELDLVLRNNITTEEHPLGVYHPHAKLHHIKKENIGLIEVMGLAVLPARLKDEMAALEQAILDGAEIREDEVLAKHADWVEEFLPKYGFTAGSGLEGEITPEKLHEIIQTEIGLVFKEVLLDAGVYKCTEEGRKAFRKFVDTVNA
;
A
#
# COMPACT_ATOMS: atom_id res chain seq x y z
N MET A 1 22.38 1.87 -31.81
CA MET A 1 21.34 2.27 -30.83
C MET A 1 20.99 1.12 -29.88
N ILE A 2 20.30 0.05 -30.30
CA ILE A 2 19.93 -1.04 -29.36
C ILE A 2 21.12 -1.77 -28.72
N GLN A 3 22.19 -2.07 -29.49
CA GLN A 3 23.39 -2.73 -28.93
C GLN A 3 24.10 -1.87 -27.87
N GLU A 4 24.07 -0.54 -28.00
CA GLU A 4 24.59 0.36 -26.96
C GLU A 4 23.72 0.29 -25.70
N ARG A 5 22.38 0.27 -25.84
CA ARG A 5 21.46 0.08 -24.71
C ARG A 5 21.67 -1.27 -24.00
N ILE A 6 21.99 -2.33 -24.74
CA ILE A 6 22.36 -3.63 -24.16
C ILE A 6 23.62 -3.52 -23.30
N LEU A 7 24.64 -2.78 -23.76
CA LEU A 7 25.87 -2.55 -23.00
C LEU A 7 25.60 -1.69 -21.76
N GLU A 8 24.77 -0.65 -21.88
CA GLU A 8 24.35 0.19 -20.75
C GLU A 8 23.54 -0.55 -19.70
N LEU A 9 22.57 -1.35 -20.12
CA LEU A 9 21.78 -2.15 -19.20
C LEU A 9 22.66 -3.21 -18.51
N THR A 10 23.62 -3.80 -19.23
CA THR A 10 24.60 -4.71 -18.63
C THR A 10 25.46 -4.00 -17.61
N GLU A 11 25.96 -2.80 -17.91
CA GLU A 11 26.72 -2.00 -16.96
C GLU A 11 25.88 -1.60 -15.75
N TYR A 12 24.61 -1.21 -15.95
CA TYR A 12 23.65 -1.00 -14.88
C TYR A 12 23.58 -2.20 -13.94
N GLY A 13 23.46 -3.42 -14.50
CA GLY A 13 23.45 -4.65 -13.71
C GLY A 13 24.71 -4.84 -12.87
N LEU A 14 25.87 -4.51 -13.43
CA LEU A 14 27.16 -4.63 -12.73
C LEU A 14 27.32 -3.60 -11.60
N VAL A 15 27.01 -2.33 -11.86
CA VAL A 15 27.21 -1.26 -10.87
C VAL A 15 26.20 -1.31 -9.73
N THR A 16 25.02 -1.88 -9.97
CA THR A 16 24.00 -2.12 -8.93
C THR A 16 24.23 -3.41 -8.14
N GLY A 17 25.06 -4.32 -8.67
CA GLY A 17 25.33 -5.64 -8.09
C GLY A 17 24.23 -6.67 -8.37
N LEU A 18 23.42 -6.47 -9.41
CA LEU A 18 22.49 -7.47 -9.93
C LEU A 18 23.20 -8.55 -10.76
N VAL A 19 24.26 -8.16 -11.45
CA VAL A 19 25.10 -9.01 -12.31
C VAL A 19 26.50 -9.01 -11.73
N GLU A 20 27.07 -10.19 -11.53
CA GLU A 20 28.47 -10.33 -11.12
C GLU A 20 29.40 -10.13 -12.34
N PRO A 21 30.66 -9.69 -12.16
CA PRO A 21 31.60 -9.46 -13.27
C PRO A 21 31.76 -10.66 -14.22
N GLU A 22 31.71 -11.87 -13.67
CA GLU A 22 31.81 -13.14 -14.39
C GLU A 22 30.64 -13.36 -15.35
N ASP A 23 29.46 -12.83 -15.01
CA ASP A 23 28.23 -12.99 -15.80
C ASP A 23 28.04 -11.92 -16.87
N ARG A 24 28.95 -10.94 -16.98
CA ARG A 24 28.85 -9.83 -17.97
C ARG A 24 28.55 -10.34 -19.38
N ARG A 25 29.33 -11.32 -19.86
CA ARG A 25 29.16 -11.88 -21.22
C ARG A 25 27.89 -12.69 -21.35
N PHE A 26 27.51 -13.42 -20.31
CA PHE A 26 26.26 -14.16 -20.26
C PHE A 26 25.06 -13.22 -20.41
N THR A 27 25.01 -12.14 -19.61
CA THR A 27 23.95 -11.13 -19.65
C THR A 27 23.82 -10.46 -21.02
N ILE A 28 24.94 -10.06 -21.63
CA ILE A 28 24.94 -9.49 -22.98
C ILE A 28 24.31 -10.46 -23.97
N ASN A 29 24.73 -11.73 -23.98
CA ASN A 29 24.21 -12.72 -24.92
C ASN A 29 22.71 -12.99 -24.70
N ARG A 30 22.24 -13.00 -23.45
CA ARG A 30 20.81 -13.13 -23.13
C ARG A 30 19.98 -11.95 -23.63
N LEU A 31 20.54 -10.74 -23.58
CA LEU A 31 19.91 -9.54 -24.12
C LEU A 31 19.93 -9.55 -25.67
N LEU A 32 21.02 -9.94 -26.31
CA LEU A 32 21.08 -10.10 -27.77
C LEU A 32 20.01 -11.07 -28.27
N GLU A 33 19.90 -12.24 -27.62
CA GLU A 33 18.85 -13.24 -27.90
C GLU A 33 17.44 -12.65 -27.73
N LEU A 34 17.20 -11.86 -26.68
CA LEU A 34 15.90 -11.23 -26.42
C LEU A 34 15.48 -10.27 -27.55
N PHE A 35 16.44 -9.55 -28.14
CA PHE A 35 16.23 -8.60 -29.24
C PHE A 35 16.48 -9.18 -30.63
N HIS A 36 16.60 -10.52 -30.74
CA HIS A 36 16.84 -11.22 -32.00
C HIS A 36 18.08 -10.73 -32.77
N LEU A 37 19.17 -10.43 -32.04
CA LEU A 37 20.45 -10.03 -32.60
C LEU A 37 21.43 -11.21 -32.57
N ASP A 38 22.10 -11.47 -33.68
CA ASP A 38 23.06 -12.57 -33.80
C ASP A 38 24.46 -12.24 -33.25
N GLU A 39 24.81 -10.94 -33.20
CA GLU A 39 26.14 -10.48 -32.80
C GLU A 39 26.13 -9.13 -32.07
N LEU A 40 27.24 -8.87 -31.37
CA LEU A 40 27.60 -7.54 -30.85
C LEU A 40 28.72 -6.99 -31.74
N ASP A 41 28.48 -5.82 -32.35
CA ASP A 41 29.44 -5.14 -33.20
C ASP A 41 30.67 -4.68 -32.39
N ASP A 42 31.87 -5.06 -32.87
CA ASP A 42 33.14 -4.74 -32.22
C ASP A 42 33.41 -3.22 -32.18
N GLU A 43 32.97 -2.45 -33.17
CA GLU A 43 33.09 -0.99 -33.20
C GLU A 43 32.21 -0.36 -32.12
N VAL A 44 30.98 -0.86 -31.96
CA VAL A 44 30.05 -0.42 -30.91
C VAL A 44 30.65 -0.73 -29.53
N ALA A 45 31.15 -1.96 -29.32
CA ALA A 45 31.77 -2.35 -28.07
C ALA A 45 33.02 -1.51 -27.75
N ALA A 46 33.87 -1.26 -28.74
CA ALA A 46 35.08 -0.46 -28.58
C ALA A 46 34.79 1.02 -28.34
N ALA A 47 33.75 1.59 -28.98
CA ALA A 47 33.30 2.94 -28.73
C ALA A 47 32.73 3.08 -27.32
N TYR A 48 31.88 2.14 -26.91
CA TYR A 48 31.29 2.11 -25.58
C TYR A 48 32.35 2.01 -24.48
N ALA A 49 33.40 1.20 -24.66
CA ALA A 49 34.48 1.04 -23.70
C ALA A 49 35.31 2.33 -23.44
N LYS A 50 35.24 3.32 -24.34
CA LYS A 50 35.98 4.61 -24.21
C LYS A 50 35.23 5.67 -23.41
N ARG A 51 33.94 5.46 -23.16
CA ARG A 51 33.10 6.42 -22.42
C ARG A 51 33.45 6.39 -20.93
N THR A 52 33.00 7.39 -20.18
CA THR A 52 33.08 7.35 -18.71
C THR A 52 32.17 6.26 -18.14
N PRO A 53 32.68 5.31 -17.34
CA PRO A 53 31.85 4.28 -16.72
C PRO A 53 30.75 4.87 -15.84
N MET A 54 29.60 4.20 -15.76
CA MET A 54 28.52 4.63 -14.88
C MET A 54 28.94 4.51 -13.41
N THR A 55 28.60 5.52 -12.61
CA THR A 55 28.41 5.34 -11.17
C THR A 55 27.02 4.75 -10.91
N GLN A 56 26.80 4.16 -9.73
CA GLN A 56 25.47 3.67 -9.35
C GLN A 56 24.40 4.77 -9.48
N GLU A 57 24.70 6.00 -9.04
CA GLU A 57 23.77 7.13 -9.13
C GLU A 57 23.41 7.45 -10.59
N SER A 58 24.40 7.54 -11.48
CA SER A 58 24.17 7.81 -12.91
C SER A 58 23.39 6.69 -13.60
N ALA A 59 23.63 5.43 -13.20
CA ALA A 59 22.93 4.26 -13.74
C ALA A 59 21.46 4.23 -13.29
N GLU A 60 21.20 4.52 -12.01
CA GLU A 60 19.84 4.63 -11.47
C GLU A 60 19.03 5.74 -12.14
N ALA A 61 19.67 6.88 -12.45
CA ALA A 61 19.03 7.98 -13.17
C ALA A 61 18.76 7.63 -14.65
N ALA A 62 19.65 6.86 -15.29
CA ALA A 62 19.53 6.50 -16.71
C ALA A 62 18.55 5.36 -16.98
N LEU A 63 18.24 4.50 -16.00
CA LEU A 63 17.47 3.27 -16.20
C LEU A 63 16.14 3.46 -16.95
N GLU A 64 15.34 4.48 -16.60
CA GLU A 64 14.06 4.72 -17.28
C GLU A 64 14.27 5.05 -18.77
N GLY A 65 15.27 5.86 -19.09
CA GLY A 65 15.62 6.20 -20.48
C GLY A 65 16.10 4.97 -21.26
N ILE A 66 17.01 4.19 -20.67
CA ILE A 66 17.53 2.94 -21.27
C ILE A 66 16.37 1.99 -21.60
N LEU A 67 15.47 1.75 -20.64
CA LEU A 67 14.35 0.85 -20.83
C LEU A 67 13.36 1.39 -21.87
N ASN A 68 13.07 2.70 -21.86
CA ASN A 68 12.18 3.30 -22.85
C ASN A 68 12.71 3.13 -24.29
N GLU A 69 14.00 3.41 -24.54
CA GLU A 69 14.61 3.23 -25.86
C GLU A 69 14.62 1.75 -26.30
N MET A 70 14.83 0.83 -25.36
CA MET A 70 14.74 -0.62 -25.64
C MET A 70 13.31 -1.07 -25.96
N LEU A 71 12.31 -0.47 -25.29
CA LEU A 71 10.89 -0.72 -25.56
C LEU A 71 10.45 -0.12 -26.90
N ASP A 72 10.96 1.06 -27.27
CA ASP A 72 10.71 1.68 -28.58
C ASP A 72 11.24 0.77 -29.69
N TYR A 73 12.48 0.30 -29.57
CA TYR A 73 13.04 -0.67 -30.50
C TYR A 73 12.20 -1.96 -30.59
N ALA A 74 11.77 -2.51 -29.45
CA ALA A 74 10.93 -3.70 -29.42
C ALA A 74 9.54 -3.49 -30.07
N ALA A 75 9.00 -2.28 -30.02
CA ALA A 75 7.75 -1.92 -30.70
C ALA A 75 7.97 -1.80 -32.21
N GLU A 76 9.02 -1.11 -32.63
CA GLU A 76 9.37 -0.89 -34.05
C GLU A 76 9.71 -2.19 -34.78
N ASP A 77 10.41 -3.11 -34.11
CA ASP A 77 10.83 -4.40 -34.67
C ASP A 77 9.77 -5.51 -34.51
N GLY A 78 8.60 -5.19 -33.93
CA GLY A 78 7.49 -6.14 -33.80
C GLY A 78 7.73 -7.26 -32.77
N LEU A 79 8.59 -7.02 -31.77
CA LEU A 79 8.87 -7.96 -30.67
C LEU A 79 7.76 -8.00 -29.60
N MET A 80 6.83 -7.05 -29.68
CA MET A 80 5.62 -6.99 -28.85
C MET A 80 4.36 -7.06 -29.74
N PRO A 81 3.25 -7.64 -29.25
CA PRO A 81 2.01 -7.72 -30.02
C PRO A 81 1.43 -6.35 -30.41
N GLU A 82 1.47 -5.39 -29.48
CA GLU A 82 1.00 -4.02 -29.68
C GLU A 82 1.82 -3.05 -28.83
N ASP A 83 1.95 -1.82 -29.28
CA ASP A 83 2.57 -0.74 -28.52
C ASP A 83 1.57 -0.09 -27.55
N THR A 84 1.22 -0.81 -26.48
CA THR A 84 0.37 -0.29 -25.39
C THR A 84 1.10 -0.38 -24.06
N ILE A 85 0.69 0.44 -23.08
CA ILE A 85 1.26 0.44 -21.72
C ILE A 85 1.33 -0.97 -21.13
N THR A 86 0.31 -1.81 -21.39
CA THR A 86 0.26 -3.18 -20.85
C THR A 86 1.35 -4.05 -21.46
N TYR A 87 1.51 -4.06 -22.79
CA TYR A 87 2.53 -4.88 -23.44
C TYR A 87 3.95 -4.36 -23.20
N ARG A 88 4.12 -3.03 -23.16
CA ARG A 88 5.38 -2.40 -22.76
C ARG A 88 5.76 -2.82 -21.33
N ASP A 89 4.81 -2.87 -20.39
CA ASP A 89 5.09 -3.33 -19.02
C ASP A 89 5.48 -4.82 -18.94
N LEU A 90 4.87 -5.68 -19.76
CA LEU A 90 5.25 -7.09 -19.86
C LEU A 90 6.67 -7.25 -20.41
N PHE A 91 7.00 -6.51 -21.48
CA PHE A 91 8.32 -6.60 -22.11
C PHE A 91 9.42 -5.94 -21.27
N ASP A 92 9.15 -4.82 -20.61
CA ASP A 92 10.03 -4.17 -19.63
C ASP A 92 10.48 -5.17 -18.55
N THR A 93 9.51 -5.90 -18.00
CA THR A 93 9.75 -6.93 -17.00
C THR A 93 10.59 -8.10 -17.56
N LYS A 94 10.38 -8.45 -18.84
CA LYS A 94 11.15 -9.47 -19.56
C LYS A 94 12.61 -9.02 -19.77
N ILE A 95 12.84 -7.77 -20.16
CA ILE A 95 14.19 -7.17 -20.28
C ILE A 95 14.89 -7.25 -18.93
N MET A 96 14.28 -6.72 -17.87
CA MET A 96 14.88 -6.69 -16.53
C MET A 96 15.16 -8.09 -15.98
N SER A 97 14.35 -9.09 -16.35
CA SER A 97 14.58 -10.47 -15.92
C SER A 97 15.91 -11.07 -16.36
N MET A 98 16.56 -10.51 -17.40
CA MET A 98 17.89 -10.95 -17.84
C MET A 98 19.00 -10.58 -16.84
N LEU A 99 18.73 -9.65 -15.91
CA LEU A 99 19.68 -9.20 -14.89
C LEU A 99 19.38 -9.75 -13.50
N VAL A 100 18.24 -10.39 -13.29
CA VAL A 100 17.79 -10.75 -11.93
C VAL A 100 18.37 -12.11 -11.50
N PRO A 101 19.08 -12.20 -10.36
CA PRO A 101 19.59 -13.47 -9.83
C PRO A 101 18.49 -14.50 -9.60
N ARG A 102 18.83 -15.78 -9.57
CA ARG A 102 17.83 -16.83 -9.30
C ARG A 102 17.32 -16.75 -7.84
N PRO A 103 16.10 -17.23 -7.55
CA PRO A 103 15.55 -17.19 -6.18
C PRO A 103 16.50 -17.79 -5.13
N SER A 104 17.18 -18.90 -5.44
CA SER A 104 18.13 -19.55 -4.52
C SER A 104 19.30 -18.66 -4.12
N GLU A 105 19.76 -17.78 -5.00
CA GLU A 105 20.89 -16.87 -4.75
C GLU A 105 20.44 -15.72 -3.86
N VAL A 106 19.28 -15.14 -4.17
CA VAL A 106 18.65 -14.08 -3.39
C VAL A 106 18.37 -14.56 -1.96
N ILE A 107 17.79 -15.76 -1.80
CA ILE A 107 17.49 -16.35 -0.49
C ILE A 107 18.77 -16.58 0.31
N LYS A 108 19.82 -17.15 -0.29
CA LYS A 108 21.10 -17.37 0.40
C LYS A 108 21.73 -16.05 0.87
N LYS A 109 21.71 -15.03 0.02
CA LYS A 109 22.26 -13.70 0.34
C LYS A 109 21.44 -13.01 1.43
N PHE A 110 20.10 -13.10 1.36
CA PHE A 110 19.21 -12.63 2.43
C PHE A 110 19.53 -13.30 3.77
N GLN A 111 19.62 -14.63 3.79
CA GLN A 111 19.92 -15.38 5.01
C GLN A 111 21.30 -15.04 5.58
N ALA A 112 22.30 -14.83 4.72
CA ALA A 112 23.63 -14.38 5.16
C ALA A 112 23.58 -13.01 5.84
N PHE A 113 22.83 -12.05 5.30
CA PHE A 113 22.62 -10.75 5.96
C PHE A 113 21.77 -10.88 7.23
N TYR A 114 20.79 -11.79 7.25
CA TYR A 114 19.94 -12.03 8.42
C TYR A 114 20.74 -12.55 9.62
N GLN A 115 21.81 -13.31 9.39
CA GLN A 115 22.73 -13.72 10.46
C GLN A 115 23.51 -12.54 11.08
N ILE A 116 23.64 -11.42 10.37
CA ILE A 116 24.20 -10.18 10.91
C ILE A 116 23.11 -9.46 11.68
N SER A 117 22.00 -9.15 10.99
CA SER A 117 20.77 -8.65 11.62
C SER A 117 19.58 -8.72 10.65
N PRO A 118 18.33 -8.80 11.16
CA PRO A 118 17.14 -8.70 10.33
C PRO A 118 17.08 -7.43 9.48
N LYS A 119 17.64 -6.31 9.97
CA LYS A 119 17.62 -5.03 9.26
C LYS A 119 18.50 -5.07 8.02
N GLU A 120 19.73 -5.58 8.12
CA GLU A 120 20.64 -5.72 6.98
C GLU A 120 20.05 -6.63 5.89
N ALA A 121 19.31 -7.67 6.28
CA ALA A 121 18.62 -8.55 5.34
C ALA A 121 17.51 -7.79 4.57
N THR A 122 16.68 -7.02 5.27
CA THR A 122 15.63 -6.21 4.65
C THR A 122 16.21 -5.06 3.82
N ASP A 123 17.29 -4.40 4.27
CA ASP A 123 17.97 -3.34 3.53
C ASP A 123 18.48 -3.87 2.17
N TYR A 124 19.12 -5.05 2.18
CA TYR A 124 19.55 -5.74 0.95
C TYR A 124 18.35 -6.06 0.05
N PHE A 125 17.30 -6.67 0.60
CA PHE A 125 16.16 -7.11 -0.20
C PHE A 125 15.36 -5.95 -0.79
N TYR A 126 15.24 -4.85 -0.05
CA TYR A 126 14.59 -3.63 -0.53
C TYR A 126 15.40 -2.97 -1.65
N LYS A 127 16.74 -2.90 -1.50
CA LYS A 127 17.65 -2.46 -2.56
C LYS A 127 17.48 -3.32 -3.82
N LEU A 128 17.51 -4.65 -3.67
CA LEU A 128 17.29 -5.58 -4.77
C LEU A 128 15.95 -5.31 -5.48
N SER A 129 14.87 -5.12 -4.72
CA SER A 129 13.53 -4.87 -5.29
C SER A 129 13.45 -3.55 -6.06
N ARG A 130 14.25 -2.54 -5.67
CA ARG A 130 14.38 -1.26 -6.41
C ARG A 130 15.27 -1.39 -7.66
N ASP A 131 16.33 -2.18 -7.59
CA ASP A 131 17.30 -2.32 -8.68
C ASP A 131 16.81 -3.27 -9.78
N THR A 132 16.07 -4.31 -9.41
CA THR A 132 15.38 -5.18 -10.37
C THR A 132 14.23 -4.48 -11.12
N ASN A 133 13.98 -3.21 -10.81
CA ASN A 133 12.85 -2.42 -11.32
C ASN A 133 11.47 -3.05 -11.02
N TYR A 134 11.40 -3.94 -10.02
CA TYR A 134 10.13 -4.43 -9.51
C TYR A 134 9.38 -3.31 -8.77
N ILE A 135 10.11 -2.55 -7.95
CA ILE A 135 9.69 -1.26 -7.41
C ILE A 135 10.15 -0.17 -8.39
N ARG A 136 9.23 0.31 -9.23
CA ARG A 136 9.52 1.30 -10.28
C ARG A 136 9.67 2.70 -9.70
N ARG A 137 10.90 3.03 -9.29
CA ARG A 137 11.25 4.32 -8.66
C ARG A 137 10.74 5.54 -9.43
N TYR A 138 10.87 5.54 -10.75
CA TYR A 138 10.45 6.64 -11.61
C TYR A 138 8.92 6.83 -11.65
N ARG A 139 8.13 5.78 -11.39
CA ARG A 139 6.66 5.89 -11.27
C ARG A 139 6.26 6.43 -9.90
N ILE A 140 6.92 5.95 -8.84
CA ILE A 140 6.65 6.39 -7.46
C ILE A 140 6.99 7.87 -7.27
N LYS A 141 8.04 8.37 -7.94
CA LYS A 141 8.38 9.81 -7.94
C LYS A 141 7.26 10.72 -8.48
N LYS A 142 6.29 10.17 -9.22
CA LYS A 142 5.16 10.92 -9.77
C LYS A 142 4.02 11.10 -8.75
N ASP A 143 3.97 10.28 -7.70
CA ASP A 143 2.93 10.38 -6.67
C ASP A 143 3.01 11.74 -5.96
N GLN A 144 1.87 12.38 -5.74
CA GLN A 144 1.80 13.59 -4.92
C GLN A 144 1.64 13.18 -3.47
N LYS A 145 2.47 13.74 -2.58
CA LYS A 145 2.49 13.42 -1.15
C LYS A 145 2.61 14.70 -0.33
N TRP A 146 1.78 14.82 0.69
CA TRP A 146 1.84 15.90 1.67
C TRP A 146 1.31 15.39 3.01
N THR A 147 1.41 16.22 4.04
CA THR A 147 0.91 15.92 5.38
C THR A 147 -0.14 16.93 5.79
N ALA A 148 -1.08 16.51 6.64
CA ALA A 148 -2.07 17.41 7.23
C ALA A 148 -2.17 17.19 8.75
N ASP A 149 -2.03 18.28 9.51
CA ASP A 149 -2.12 18.23 10.96
C ASP A 149 -3.57 18.21 11.45
N THR A 150 -3.85 17.35 12.43
CA THR A 150 -5.17 17.22 13.06
C THR A 150 -5.03 17.09 14.57
N GLU A 151 -6.15 17.17 15.29
CA GLU A 151 -6.21 16.92 16.73
C GLU A 151 -5.82 15.48 17.15
N PHE A 152 -5.74 14.56 16.18
CA PHE A 152 -5.34 13.16 16.35
C PHE A 152 -3.89 12.88 15.93
N GLY A 153 -3.19 13.87 15.39
CA GLY A 153 -1.82 13.76 14.85
C GLY A 153 -1.74 14.13 13.37
N THR A 154 -0.52 14.07 12.83
CA THR A 154 -0.23 14.40 11.43
C THR A 154 -0.58 13.22 10.53
N LEU A 155 -1.57 13.40 9.65
CA LEU A 155 -1.99 12.41 8.65
C LEU A 155 -1.10 12.50 7.40
N ASP A 156 -0.79 11.35 6.81
CA ASP A 156 -0.10 11.27 5.52
C ASP A 156 -1.13 11.24 4.40
N ILE A 157 -0.97 12.06 3.37
CA ILE A 157 -1.88 12.08 2.22
C ILE A 157 -1.08 11.79 0.95
N THR A 158 -1.60 10.90 0.11
CA THR A 158 -1.01 10.60 -1.19
C THR A 158 -2.06 10.47 -2.28
N ILE A 159 -1.82 11.08 -3.44
CA ILE A 159 -2.52 10.77 -4.68
C ILE A 159 -1.64 9.78 -5.45
N ASN A 160 -2.14 8.56 -5.65
CA ASN A 160 -1.37 7.50 -6.31
C ASN A 160 -1.44 7.66 -7.83
N LEU A 161 -0.31 8.02 -8.43
CA LEU A 161 -0.12 8.22 -9.87
C LEU A 161 0.81 7.14 -10.46
N SER A 162 1.42 6.31 -9.61
CA SER A 162 2.31 5.23 -9.99
C SER A 162 1.60 4.02 -10.63
N LYS A 163 0.30 3.86 -10.37
CA LYS A 163 -0.53 2.80 -10.94
C LYS A 163 -1.09 3.24 -12.30
N PRO A 164 -0.65 2.66 -13.43
CA PRO A 164 -1.15 3.06 -14.74
C PRO A 164 -2.63 2.68 -14.90
N GLU A 165 -3.40 3.59 -15.50
CA GLU A 165 -4.73 3.26 -16.00
C GLU A 165 -4.62 2.30 -17.19
N LYS A 166 -5.58 1.37 -17.29
CA LYS A 166 -5.60 0.41 -18.40
C LYS A 166 -6.27 1.05 -19.61
N ASP A 167 -5.58 1.00 -20.75
CA ASP A 167 -6.12 1.43 -22.03
C ASP A 167 -7.40 0.64 -22.41
N PRO A 168 -8.43 1.28 -23.02
CA PRO A 168 -9.64 0.60 -23.47
C PRO A 168 -9.41 -0.63 -24.36
N LYS A 169 -8.39 -0.60 -25.24
CA LYS A 169 -7.98 -1.75 -26.07
C LYS A 169 -7.42 -2.87 -25.22
N ALA A 170 -6.58 -2.57 -24.23
CA ALA A 170 -6.07 -3.58 -23.31
C ALA A 170 -7.18 -4.20 -22.45
N ILE A 171 -8.20 -3.41 -22.07
CA ILE A 171 -9.40 -3.91 -21.39
C ILE A 171 -10.18 -4.86 -22.31
N ALA A 172 -10.38 -4.50 -23.58
CA ALA A 172 -11.05 -5.36 -24.56
C ALA A 172 -10.28 -6.66 -24.80
N ALA A 173 -8.96 -6.58 -25.02
CA ALA A 173 -8.10 -7.74 -25.18
C ALA A 173 -8.11 -8.65 -23.95
N ALA A 174 -8.10 -8.07 -22.73
CA ALA A 174 -8.21 -8.82 -21.49
C ALA A 174 -9.53 -9.57 -21.31
N LYS A 175 -10.64 -9.02 -21.82
CA LYS A 175 -11.96 -9.69 -21.82
C LYS A 175 -12.02 -10.86 -22.80
N LEU A 176 -11.31 -10.77 -23.92
CA LEU A 176 -11.23 -11.82 -24.94
C LEU A 176 -10.18 -12.89 -24.61
N ALA A 177 -9.21 -12.58 -23.74
CA ALA A 177 -8.16 -13.51 -23.35
C ALA A 177 -8.74 -14.72 -22.63
N LYS A 178 -8.20 -15.91 -22.96
CA LYS A 178 -8.55 -17.15 -22.27
C LYS A 178 -8.32 -17.00 -20.77
N GLN A 179 -9.34 -17.27 -19.97
CA GLN A 179 -9.17 -17.32 -18.52
C GLN A 179 -8.18 -18.44 -18.17
N SER A 180 -7.05 -18.04 -17.57
CA SER A 180 -6.06 -18.95 -17.01
C SER A 180 -6.24 -19.02 -15.51
N GLY A 181 -6.24 -20.22 -14.94
CA GLY A 181 -6.24 -20.44 -13.49
C GLY A 181 -4.85 -20.35 -12.84
N TYR A 182 -3.80 -20.05 -13.62
CA TYR A 182 -2.42 -19.97 -13.14
C TYR A 182 -1.76 -18.64 -13.53
N PRO A 183 -1.10 -17.92 -12.60
CA PRO A 183 -1.26 -18.04 -11.15
C PRO A 183 -2.71 -17.77 -10.72
N LYS A 184 -3.15 -18.37 -9.60
CA LYS A 184 -4.55 -18.28 -9.16
C LYS A 184 -4.96 -16.86 -8.73
N CYS A 185 -4.04 -16.11 -8.13
CA CYS A 185 -4.22 -14.69 -7.81
C CYS A 185 -2.88 -13.94 -7.89
N LEU A 186 -2.88 -12.65 -7.56
CA LEU A 186 -1.71 -11.77 -7.61
C LEU A 186 -0.67 -12.03 -6.50
N LEU A 187 -1.03 -12.78 -5.47
CA LEU A 187 -0.17 -13.08 -4.30
C LEU A 187 0.39 -14.50 -4.31
N CYS A 188 -0.16 -15.40 -5.11
CA CYS A 188 0.33 -16.77 -5.25
C CYS A 188 1.84 -16.82 -5.53
N LYS A 189 2.58 -17.69 -4.83
CA LYS A 189 4.04 -17.88 -5.00
C LYS A 189 4.43 -18.22 -6.44
N GLU A 190 3.51 -18.83 -7.19
CA GLU A 190 3.59 -19.12 -8.62
C GLU A 190 3.81 -17.89 -9.50
N ASN A 191 3.60 -16.68 -8.96
CA ASN A 191 3.94 -15.44 -9.62
C ASN A 191 5.45 -15.19 -9.71
N GLU A 192 6.29 -15.74 -8.81
CA GLU A 192 7.74 -15.52 -8.89
C GLU A 192 8.29 -16.02 -10.23
N GLY A 193 8.86 -15.11 -11.03
CA GLY A 193 9.36 -15.46 -12.36
C GLY A 193 8.30 -15.50 -13.47
N TYR A 194 7.01 -15.24 -13.18
CA TYR A 194 5.94 -15.39 -14.17
C TYR A 194 5.97 -14.30 -15.26
N ALA A 195 5.85 -14.71 -16.53
CA ALA A 195 5.90 -13.81 -17.69
C ALA A 195 4.73 -12.82 -17.77
N GLY A 196 3.63 -13.09 -17.07
CA GLY A 196 2.42 -12.29 -17.18
C GLY A 196 1.67 -12.53 -18.49
N ARG A 197 0.58 -11.78 -18.65
CA ARG A 197 -0.33 -11.75 -19.79
C ARG A 197 -1.17 -10.47 -19.69
N VAL A 198 -1.92 -10.13 -20.74
CA VAL A 198 -2.70 -8.86 -20.79
C VAL A 198 -3.61 -8.62 -19.57
N ASN A 199 -4.12 -9.70 -18.95
CA ASN A 199 -4.98 -9.62 -17.77
C ASN A 199 -4.30 -9.99 -16.44
N HIS A 200 -2.99 -10.29 -16.42
CA HIS A 200 -2.23 -10.67 -15.22
C HIS A 200 -0.78 -10.16 -15.32
N PRO A 201 -0.31 -9.34 -14.37
CA PRO A 201 0.97 -8.64 -14.52
C PRO A 201 2.18 -9.59 -14.61
N ALA A 202 3.23 -9.14 -15.29
CA ALA A 202 4.52 -9.81 -15.27
C ALA A 202 5.21 -9.66 -13.92
N ARG A 203 5.98 -10.70 -13.56
CA ARG A 203 6.69 -10.88 -12.30
C ARG A 203 8.02 -11.61 -12.52
N GLN A 204 8.60 -11.52 -13.72
CA GLN A 204 9.88 -12.16 -14.06
C GLN A 204 11.05 -11.58 -13.25
N ASN A 205 10.99 -10.29 -12.93
CA ASN A 205 11.95 -9.58 -12.09
C ASN A 205 11.57 -9.57 -10.59
N HIS A 206 10.48 -10.27 -10.21
CA HIS A 206 10.00 -10.37 -8.84
C HIS A 206 10.70 -11.49 -8.07
N ARG A 207 10.98 -11.29 -6.79
CA ARG A 207 11.54 -12.31 -5.89
C ARG A 207 10.84 -12.28 -4.54
N ILE A 208 10.70 -13.45 -3.93
CA ILE A 208 10.05 -13.61 -2.62
C ILE A 208 10.97 -14.32 -1.64
N ILE A 209 10.89 -13.95 -0.36
CA ILE A 209 11.68 -14.56 0.70
C ILE A 209 10.80 -15.53 1.50
N PRO A 210 11.14 -16.82 1.61
CA PRO A 210 10.40 -17.73 2.47
C PRO A 210 10.62 -17.35 3.94
N VAL A 211 9.55 -17.33 4.71
CA VAL A 211 9.53 -17.09 6.15
C VAL A 211 8.63 -18.13 6.82
N THR A 212 8.95 -18.50 8.05
CA THR A 212 8.11 -19.41 8.83
C THR A 212 7.24 -18.56 9.76
N ILE A 213 5.92 -18.69 9.63
CA ILE A 213 4.96 -17.94 10.46
C ILE A 213 4.00 -18.93 11.10
N ASN A 214 3.92 -18.92 12.44
CA ASN A 214 3.06 -19.78 13.23
C ASN A 214 3.19 -21.26 12.81
N HIS A 215 4.43 -21.74 12.67
CA HIS A 215 4.79 -23.10 12.24
C HIS A 215 4.34 -23.48 10.82
N SER A 216 4.06 -22.50 9.95
CA SER A 216 3.65 -22.72 8.56
C SER A 216 4.48 -21.92 7.57
N ASP A 217 4.49 -22.36 6.31
CA ASP A 217 5.24 -21.71 5.23
C ASP A 217 4.54 -20.45 4.73
N TRP A 218 5.26 -19.33 4.77
CA TRP A 218 4.82 -18.03 4.28
C TRP A 218 5.91 -17.40 3.42
N PHE A 219 5.57 -16.32 2.74
CA PHE A 219 6.50 -15.57 1.91
C PHE A 219 6.41 -14.08 2.21
N PHE A 220 7.55 -13.42 2.19
CA PHE A 220 7.74 -11.99 2.37
C PHE A 220 8.16 -11.36 1.05
N GLN A 221 7.48 -10.27 0.67
CA GLN A 221 7.79 -9.48 -0.52
C GLN A 221 7.52 -7.99 -0.29
N TYR A 222 8.12 -7.11 -1.11
CA TYR A 222 7.70 -5.72 -1.15
C TYR A 222 6.49 -5.50 -2.08
N SER A 223 5.72 -4.45 -1.80
CA SER A 223 4.69 -3.97 -2.73
C SER A 223 5.37 -3.28 -3.93
N PRO A 224 4.92 -3.52 -5.18
CA PRO A 224 5.42 -2.78 -6.34
C PRO A 224 4.87 -1.35 -6.39
N TYR A 225 3.80 -1.06 -5.64
CA TYR A 225 3.19 0.26 -5.48
C TYR A 225 3.42 0.72 -4.02
N VAL A 226 4.56 1.38 -3.81
CA VAL A 226 5.06 1.73 -2.48
C VAL A 226 4.44 3.04 -2.00
N TYR A 227 3.64 2.99 -0.93
CA TYR A 227 3.02 4.18 -0.34
C TYR A 227 3.93 4.85 0.69
N TYR A 228 4.66 4.04 1.46
CA TYR A 228 5.57 4.44 2.54
C TYR A 228 6.83 3.57 2.51
N ASN A 229 7.86 3.95 3.28
CA ASN A 229 9.14 3.25 3.26
C ASN A 229 8.98 1.74 3.53
N GLU A 230 9.57 0.92 2.65
CA GLU A 230 9.59 -0.54 2.78
C GLU A 230 8.19 -1.18 2.92
N HIS A 231 7.15 -0.59 2.30
CA HIS A 231 5.81 -1.18 2.23
C HIS A 231 5.88 -2.63 1.70
N CYS A 232 5.51 -3.58 2.55
CA CYS A 232 5.63 -5.00 2.29
C CYS A 232 4.34 -5.79 2.46
N ILE A 233 4.36 -7.00 1.93
CA ILE A 233 3.29 -7.99 1.95
C ILE A 233 3.88 -9.30 2.45
N VAL A 234 3.23 -9.92 3.43
CA VAL A 234 3.58 -11.23 3.99
C VAL A 234 2.40 -12.15 3.73
N PHE A 235 2.55 -13.19 2.91
CA PHE A 235 1.43 -13.98 2.41
C PHE A 235 1.63 -15.47 2.61
N ASN A 236 0.51 -16.17 2.81
CA ASN A 236 0.49 -17.60 3.06
C ASN A 236 0.99 -18.36 1.82
N ALA A 237 1.79 -19.43 1.98
CA ALA A 237 2.21 -20.25 0.85
C ALA A 237 1.03 -20.93 0.14
N GLU A 238 -0.05 -21.20 0.87
CA GLU A 238 -1.30 -21.76 0.35
C GLU A 238 -2.31 -20.67 0.02
N HIS A 239 -3.02 -20.84 -1.11
CA HIS A 239 -4.09 -19.94 -1.51
C HIS A 239 -5.37 -20.27 -0.74
N THR A 240 -5.45 -19.77 0.49
CA THR A 240 -6.62 -19.87 1.35
C THR A 240 -7.19 -18.48 1.66
N PRO A 241 -8.52 -18.30 1.75
CA PRO A 241 -9.10 -17.01 2.13
C PRO A 241 -8.58 -16.50 3.47
N MET A 242 -8.48 -15.17 3.58
CA MET A 242 -8.10 -14.48 4.81
C MET A 242 -9.15 -14.71 5.91
N LYS A 243 -8.69 -14.81 7.16
CA LYS A 243 -9.54 -14.91 8.34
C LYS A 243 -8.92 -14.16 9.51
N ILE A 244 -9.76 -13.59 10.36
CA ILE A 244 -9.37 -13.06 11.67
C ILE A 244 -9.73 -14.08 12.75
N GLU A 245 -8.72 -14.61 13.44
CA GLU A 245 -8.88 -15.64 14.46
C GLU A 245 -7.72 -15.57 15.45
N LYS A 246 -7.75 -16.37 16.52
CA LYS A 246 -6.64 -16.46 17.50
C LYS A 246 -5.27 -16.61 16.83
N ALA A 247 -5.19 -17.48 15.82
CA ALA A 247 -3.96 -17.72 15.08
C ALA A 247 -3.47 -16.47 14.33
N THR A 248 -4.35 -15.56 13.91
CA THR A 248 -3.97 -14.31 13.25
C THR A 248 -3.07 -13.46 14.15
N PHE A 249 -3.39 -13.32 15.44
CA PHE A 249 -2.54 -12.57 16.38
C PHE A 249 -1.17 -13.23 16.55
N GLY A 250 -1.13 -14.56 16.65
CA GLY A 250 0.12 -15.32 16.68
C GLY A 250 0.97 -15.12 15.42
N LYS A 251 0.35 -15.23 14.24
CA LYS A 251 1.02 -15.01 12.94
C LYS A 251 1.64 -13.61 12.83
N LEU A 252 0.90 -12.56 13.23
CA LEU A 252 1.40 -11.18 13.19
C LEU A 252 2.57 -10.97 14.16
N LEU A 253 2.46 -11.50 15.39
CA LEU A 253 3.50 -11.39 16.41
C LEU A 253 4.77 -12.17 16.04
N ASP A 254 4.63 -13.33 15.38
CA ASP A 254 5.75 -14.13 14.90
C ASP A 254 6.55 -13.43 13.79
N PHE A 255 5.89 -12.63 12.95
CA PHE A 255 6.57 -11.81 11.95
C PHE A 255 7.36 -10.67 12.58
N VAL A 256 6.77 -9.89 13.50
CA VAL A 256 7.48 -8.76 14.15
C VAL A 256 8.52 -9.23 15.15
N GLU A 257 8.48 -10.50 15.58
CA GLU A 257 9.58 -11.13 16.30
C GLU A 257 10.80 -11.34 15.38
N GLN A 258 10.58 -11.78 14.14
CA GLN A 258 11.64 -11.94 13.13
C GLN A 258 12.16 -10.59 12.60
N PHE A 259 11.27 -9.62 12.41
CA PHE A 259 11.57 -8.29 11.87
C PHE A 259 11.11 -7.18 12.83
N PRO A 260 11.83 -6.93 13.93
CA PRO A 260 11.38 -6.06 15.02
C PRO A 260 11.30 -4.57 14.67
N HIS A 261 11.93 -4.14 13.59
CA HIS A 261 11.85 -2.78 13.05
C HIS A 261 10.63 -2.55 12.15
N TYR A 262 9.85 -3.60 11.86
CA TYR A 262 8.64 -3.52 11.04
C TYR A 262 7.38 -3.52 11.90
N PHE A 263 6.32 -2.91 11.40
CA PHE A 263 4.96 -3.28 11.78
C PHE A 263 4.38 -4.24 10.74
N VAL A 264 3.33 -4.97 11.13
CA VAL A 264 2.54 -5.80 10.21
C VAL A 264 1.09 -5.86 10.69
N GLY A 265 0.13 -5.87 9.78
CA GLY A 265 -1.29 -5.94 10.12
C GLY A 265 -2.13 -6.64 9.06
N SER A 266 -3.32 -7.06 9.47
CA SER A 266 -4.30 -7.68 8.58
C SER A 266 -5.43 -6.70 8.28
N ASN A 267 -5.92 -6.69 7.05
CA ASN A 267 -7.25 -6.13 6.81
C ASN A 267 -8.31 -6.98 7.54
N ALA A 268 -9.48 -6.39 7.78
CA ALA A 268 -10.63 -7.13 8.27
C ALA A 268 -11.08 -8.20 7.25
N ASP A 269 -11.61 -9.32 7.74
CA ASP A 269 -12.07 -10.47 6.94
C ASP A 269 -13.52 -10.34 6.45
N LEU A 270 -14.23 -9.30 6.87
CA LEU A 270 -15.59 -9.01 6.42
C LEU A 270 -15.61 -8.08 5.19
N PRO A 271 -16.61 -8.21 4.30
CA PRO A 271 -16.85 -7.27 3.21
C PRO A 271 -16.99 -5.83 3.73
N ILE A 272 -16.81 -4.83 2.85
CA ILE A 272 -16.95 -3.38 3.11
C ILE A 272 -15.82 -2.80 3.98
N VAL A 273 -15.49 -3.43 5.11
CA VAL A 273 -14.48 -2.95 6.07
C VAL A 273 -13.06 -3.48 5.81
N GLY A 274 -12.88 -4.30 4.77
CA GLY A 274 -11.62 -4.93 4.40
C GLY A 274 -10.98 -4.41 3.11
N GLY A 275 -9.73 -4.84 2.88
CA GLY A 275 -8.94 -4.53 1.69
C GLY A 275 -9.33 -5.35 0.46
N SER A 276 -8.75 -5.03 -0.68
CA SER A 276 -9.21 -5.50 -2.00
C SER A 276 -8.97 -6.99 -2.32
N ILE A 277 -8.22 -7.73 -1.49
CA ILE A 277 -7.86 -9.14 -1.74
C ILE A 277 -8.20 -9.97 -0.50
N LEU A 278 -9.39 -10.55 -0.44
CA LEU A 278 -9.78 -11.44 0.66
C LEU A 278 -9.56 -12.93 0.33
N SER A 279 -9.28 -13.24 -0.94
CA SER A 279 -9.17 -14.62 -1.42
C SER A 279 -7.89 -15.35 -1.02
N HIS A 280 -6.85 -14.62 -0.59
CA HIS A 280 -5.56 -15.17 -0.19
C HIS A 280 -5.09 -14.49 1.10
N ASP A 281 -4.91 -15.27 2.15
CA ASP A 281 -4.43 -14.87 3.48
C ASP A 281 -3.05 -14.19 3.36
N HIS A 282 -3.02 -12.91 3.76
CA HIS A 282 -1.84 -12.07 3.70
C HIS A 282 -1.93 -10.90 4.68
N PHE A 283 -0.79 -10.34 5.01
CA PHE A 283 -0.64 -9.16 5.84
C PHE A 283 0.09 -8.07 5.07
N GLN A 284 -0.14 -6.83 5.47
CA GLN A 284 0.56 -5.66 4.97
C GLN A 284 1.42 -5.07 6.10
N GLY A 285 2.62 -4.63 5.79
CA GLY A 285 3.57 -4.13 6.78
C GLY A 285 4.60 -3.19 6.20
N GLY A 286 5.63 -2.90 6.98
CA GLY A 286 6.80 -2.16 6.50
C GLY A 286 7.56 -1.45 7.62
N HIS A 287 8.64 -0.78 7.25
CA HIS A 287 9.48 0.00 8.16
C HIS A 287 9.05 1.47 8.15
N TYR A 288 7.92 1.74 8.80
CA TYR A 288 7.33 3.07 8.89
C TYR A 288 6.47 3.22 10.15
N GLU A 289 6.42 4.42 10.71
CA GLU A 289 5.61 4.72 11.90
C GLU A 289 4.53 5.75 11.58
N PHE A 290 3.30 5.27 11.44
CA PHE A 290 2.12 6.08 11.13
C PHE A 290 1.59 6.88 12.33
N ALA A 291 0.72 7.84 12.04
CA ALA A 291 0.03 8.68 13.01
C ALA A 291 -0.63 7.88 14.16
N MET A 292 -1.41 6.83 13.83
CA MET A 292 -2.06 6.00 14.85
C MET A 292 -1.07 5.28 15.76
N ALA A 293 0.08 4.86 15.23
CA ALA A 293 1.10 4.20 16.03
C ALA A 293 1.72 5.15 17.07
N LYS A 294 1.86 6.43 16.72
CA LYS A 294 2.35 7.51 17.61
C LYS A 294 1.30 8.03 18.57
N ALA A 295 0.01 7.86 18.24
CA ALA A 295 -1.09 8.35 19.06
C ALA A 295 -1.03 7.76 20.48
N PRO A 296 -1.19 8.60 21.52
CA PRO A 296 -1.09 8.16 22.91
C PRO A 296 -2.32 7.35 23.33
N VAL A 297 -2.21 6.61 24.42
CA VAL A 297 -3.40 6.07 25.11
C VAL A 297 -4.08 7.21 25.87
N GLU A 298 -5.37 7.44 25.63
CA GLU A 298 -6.17 8.46 26.35
C GLU A 298 -6.88 7.90 27.59
N LYS A 299 -7.19 6.60 27.60
CA LYS A 299 -7.84 5.95 28.73
C LYS A 299 -7.25 4.57 28.96
N GLU A 300 -6.65 4.36 30.12
CA GLU A 300 -6.18 3.03 30.52
C GLU A 300 -7.35 2.07 30.75
N LEU A 301 -7.15 0.82 30.35
CA LEU A 301 -8.08 -0.28 30.54
C LEU A 301 -7.40 -1.37 31.37
N VAL A 302 -8.20 -2.08 32.15
CA VAL A 302 -7.77 -3.29 32.86
C VAL A 302 -8.71 -4.41 32.44
N PHE A 303 -8.13 -5.51 31.98
CA PHE A 303 -8.87 -6.72 31.65
C PHE A 303 -8.64 -7.77 32.74
N LYS A 304 -9.72 -8.28 33.30
CA LYS A 304 -9.71 -9.30 34.36
C LYS A 304 -8.96 -10.54 33.86
N GLU A 305 -8.06 -11.06 34.68
CA GLU A 305 -7.11 -12.16 34.38
C GLU A 305 -5.96 -11.77 33.45
N PHE A 306 -5.83 -10.49 33.08
CA PHE A 306 -4.79 -9.92 32.22
C PHE A 306 -4.20 -8.64 32.80
N GLU A 307 -4.11 -8.54 34.13
CA GLU A 307 -3.57 -7.38 34.85
C GLU A 307 -2.06 -7.15 34.57
N ASP A 308 -1.37 -8.15 34.02
CA ASP A 308 0.02 -8.09 33.54
C ASP A 308 0.16 -7.47 32.14
N VAL A 309 -0.94 -7.30 31.40
CA VAL A 309 -0.96 -6.70 30.06
C VAL A 309 -1.37 -5.23 30.17
N LYS A 310 -0.55 -4.32 29.64
CA LYS A 310 -0.93 -2.90 29.53
C LYS A 310 -2.00 -2.77 28.45
N ALA A 311 -3.10 -2.10 28.75
CA ALA A 311 -4.19 -1.91 27.80
C ALA A 311 -4.76 -0.49 27.85
N GLY A 312 -5.28 -0.01 26.73
CA GLY A 312 -5.86 1.33 26.67
C GLY A 312 -6.62 1.67 25.39
N ILE A 313 -7.51 2.65 25.49
CA ILE A 313 -8.14 3.30 24.33
C ILE A 313 -7.16 4.31 23.75
N VAL A 314 -6.92 4.24 22.44
CA VAL A 314 -5.99 5.14 21.75
C VAL A 314 -6.66 6.48 21.42
N LYS A 315 -5.83 7.53 21.50
CA LYS A 315 -5.84 8.87 20.88
C LYS A 315 -6.31 8.97 19.43
N TRP A 316 -7.35 8.30 18.96
CA TRP A 316 -7.58 8.09 17.52
C TRP A 316 -9.05 8.23 17.09
N PRO A 317 -9.34 8.65 15.84
CA PRO A 317 -10.72 8.77 15.32
C PRO A 317 -11.47 7.43 15.32
N MET A 318 -10.76 6.35 15.02
CA MET A 318 -11.32 5.00 15.03
C MET A 318 -11.23 4.37 16.41
N SER A 319 -12.08 3.37 16.67
CA SER A 319 -12.15 2.68 17.95
C SER A 319 -11.03 1.64 18.09
N VAL A 320 -9.95 2.01 18.78
CA VAL A 320 -8.76 1.18 18.92
C VAL A 320 -8.50 0.83 20.38
N ILE A 321 -8.34 -0.47 20.65
CA ILE A 321 -7.78 -0.97 21.89
C ILE A 321 -6.31 -1.33 21.62
N ARG A 322 -5.38 -0.63 22.28
CA ARG A 322 -3.95 -0.99 22.27
C ARG A 322 -3.65 -1.88 23.45
N ILE A 323 -2.97 -2.99 23.23
CA ILE A 323 -2.45 -3.88 24.27
C ILE A 323 -0.95 -4.09 24.10
N SER A 324 -0.18 -4.13 25.19
CA SER A 324 1.26 -4.39 25.15
C SER A 324 1.73 -5.23 26.33
N ALA A 325 2.68 -6.14 26.05
CA ALA A 325 3.32 -6.99 27.04
C ALA A 325 4.62 -7.58 26.47
N PRO A 326 5.59 -7.95 27.32
CA PRO A 326 6.79 -8.66 26.88
C PRO A 326 6.51 -10.11 26.45
N GLN A 327 5.41 -10.71 26.93
CA GLN A 327 5.02 -12.09 26.62
C GLN A 327 3.96 -12.10 25.51
N LYS A 328 4.32 -12.61 24.32
CA LYS A 328 3.43 -12.63 23.15
C LYS A 328 2.18 -13.49 23.38
N GLU A 329 2.30 -14.59 24.12
CA GLU A 329 1.20 -15.52 24.40
C GLU A 329 0.06 -14.83 25.16
N ARG A 330 0.40 -13.95 26.11
CA ARG A 330 -0.58 -13.16 26.88
C ARG A 330 -1.36 -12.20 26.00
N LEU A 331 -0.70 -11.58 25.01
CA LEU A 331 -1.36 -10.73 24.02
C LEU A 331 -2.29 -11.53 23.10
N ILE A 332 -1.86 -12.71 22.65
CA ILE A 332 -2.67 -13.59 21.80
C ILE A 332 -3.95 -14.01 22.53
N GLU A 333 -3.84 -14.41 23.79
CA GLU A 333 -4.98 -14.79 24.63
C GLU A 333 -5.95 -13.63 24.87
N LEU A 334 -5.45 -12.43 25.21
CA LEU A 334 -6.30 -11.27 25.43
C LEU A 334 -6.95 -10.78 24.14
N ALA A 335 -6.20 -10.73 23.03
CA ALA A 335 -6.74 -10.32 21.74
C ALA A 335 -7.83 -11.27 21.25
N ASP A 336 -7.67 -12.58 21.46
CA ASP A 336 -8.70 -13.59 21.17
C ASP A 336 -9.94 -13.41 22.05
N LYS A 337 -9.75 -13.16 23.36
CA LYS A 337 -10.86 -12.83 24.28
C LYS A 337 -11.66 -11.61 23.80
N ILE A 338 -10.97 -10.54 23.41
CA ILE A 338 -11.59 -9.32 22.86
C ILE A 338 -12.30 -9.61 21.54
N LEU A 339 -11.67 -10.35 20.62
CA LEU A 339 -12.25 -10.70 19.32
C LEU A 339 -13.54 -11.51 19.48
N LEU A 340 -13.53 -12.54 20.32
CA LEU A 340 -14.70 -13.39 20.56
C LEU A 340 -15.85 -12.61 21.19
N ALA A 341 -15.55 -11.77 22.17
CA ALA A 341 -16.54 -10.88 22.78
C ALA A 341 -17.10 -9.90 21.74
N TRP A 342 -16.25 -9.26 20.93
CA TRP A 342 -16.66 -8.31 19.90
C TRP A 342 -17.57 -8.95 18.85
N ARG A 343 -17.22 -10.14 18.36
CA ARG A 343 -18.02 -10.88 17.36
C ARG A 343 -19.45 -11.14 17.81
N GLY A 344 -19.67 -11.41 19.11
CA GLY A 344 -20.99 -11.63 19.69
C GLY A 344 -21.66 -10.38 20.26
N TYR A 345 -21.02 -9.21 20.17
CA TYR A 345 -21.48 -8.00 20.85
C TYR A 345 -22.58 -7.26 20.08
N THR A 346 -23.71 -7.02 20.73
CA THR A 346 -24.78 -6.15 20.23
C THR A 346 -25.07 -5.07 21.26
N ASP A 347 -25.14 -3.84 20.78
CA ASP A 347 -25.54 -2.65 21.53
C ASP A 347 -26.39 -1.75 20.62
N GLU A 348 -27.71 -1.95 20.67
CA GLU A 348 -28.67 -1.24 19.82
C GLU A 348 -28.61 0.29 20.01
N ASP A 349 -28.35 0.75 21.24
CA ASP A 349 -28.22 2.17 21.57
C ASP A 349 -27.02 2.82 20.85
N ALA A 350 -25.99 2.03 20.55
CA ALA A 350 -24.79 2.44 19.80
C ALA A 350 -24.86 2.06 18.32
N PHE A 351 -26.00 1.53 17.86
CA PHE A 351 -26.21 0.98 16.51
C PHE A 351 -25.24 -0.16 16.14
N ILE A 352 -24.81 -0.95 17.13
CA ILE A 352 -23.89 -2.07 16.93
C ILE A 352 -24.70 -3.36 16.97
N PHE A 353 -24.65 -4.13 15.88
CA PHE A 353 -25.27 -5.44 15.81
C PHE A 353 -24.20 -6.48 15.49
N ALA A 354 -24.20 -7.59 16.22
CA ALA A 354 -23.29 -8.71 15.95
C ALA A 354 -23.63 -9.39 14.62
N GLU A 355 -24.93 -9.55 14.36
CA GLU A 355 -25.48 -10.27 13.20
C GLU A 355 -26.84 -9.68 12.83
N THR A 356 -27.12 -9.53 11.53
CA THR A 356 -28.49 -9.29 11.01
C THR A 356 -28.77 -10.26 9.86
N GLU A 357 -29.95 -10.87 9.85
CA GLU A 357 -30.36 -11.83 8.80
C GLU A 357 -29.36 -13.00 8.56
N GLY A 358 -28.56 -13.37 9.56
CA GLY A 358 -27.51 -14.39 9.43
C GLY A 358 -26.16 -13.89 8.91
N GLU A 359 -26.02 -12.60 8.58
CA GLU A 359 -24.76 -11.97 8.19
C GLU A 359 -24.05 -11.39 9.43
N PRO A 360 -22.83 -11.84 9.76
CA PRO A 360 -22.06 -11.30 10.88
C PRO A 360 -21.44 -9.94 10.53
N HIS A 361 -21.42 -9.01 11.47
CA HIS A 361 -20.95 -7.65 11.22
C HIS A 361 -19.66 -7.24 11.93
N ASN A 362 -19.35 -7.84 13.08
CA ASN A 362 -18.23 -7.43 13.91
C ASN A 362 -16.93 -8.17 13.58
N THR A 363 -15.84 -7.42 13.37
CA THR A 363 -14.49 -7.97 13.22
C THR A 363 -13.43 -6.97 13.69
N ILE A 364 -12.15 -7.34 13.59
CA ILE A 364 -11.02 -6.52 14.03
C ILE A 364 -10.02 -6.38 12.88
N THR A 365 -9.44 -5.18 12.75
CA THR A 365 -8.19 -4.96 12.02
C THR A 365 -7.03 -4.96 13.03
N PRO A 366 -6.28 -6.06 13.15
CA PRO A 366 -5.13 -6.14 14.05
C PRO A 366 -3.85 -5.62 13.42
N ILE A 367 -3.06 -4.86 14.19
CA ILE A 367 -1.73 -4.39 13.81
C ILE A 367 -0.73 -4.72 14.91
N ALA A 368 0.33 -5.44 14.58
CA ALA A 368 1.43 -5.80 15.47
C ALA A 368 2.68 -4.95 15.20
N ARG A 369 3.45 -4.70 16.26
CA ARG A 369 4.81 -4.14 16.22
C ARG A 369 5.57 -4.49 17.51
N LYS A 370 6.89 -4.28 17.52
CA LYS A 370 7.68 -4.29 18.76
C LYS A 370 8.06 -2.87 19.18
N ARG A 371 8.04 -2.61 20.49
CA ARG A 371 8.55 -1.38 21.10
C ARG A 371 9.51 -1.74 22.23
N GLY A 372 10.81 -1.68 21.94
CA GLY A 372 11.84 -2.19 22.85
C GLY A 372 11.64 -3.69 23.08
N ASN A 373 11.43 -4.08 24.34
CA ASN A 373 11.21 -5.48 24.71
C ASN A 373 9.75 -5.93 24.60
N ASP A 374 8.81 -4.98 24.52
CA ASP A 374 7.38 -5.29 24.51
C ASP A 374 6.89 -5.55 23.08
N TYR A 375 6.01 -6.53 22.96
CA TYR A 375 5.11 -6.68 21.83
C TYR A 375 3.90 -5.74 22.03
N GLU A 376 3.39 -5.19 20.94
CA GLU A 376 2.22 -4.31 20.93
C GLU A 376 1.23 -4.77 19.85
N LEU A 377 -0.05 -4.84 20.20
CA LEU A 377 -1.16 -5.01 19.27
C LEU A 377 -2.12 -3.83 19.35
N ASP A 378 -2.39 -3.20 18.22
CA ASP A 378 -3.56 -2.33 18.04
C ASP A 378 -4.71 -3.17 17.48
N LEU A 379 -5.82 -3.22 18.20
CA LEU A 379 -7.05 -3.90 17.82
C LEU A 379 -8.09 -2.86 17.42
N VAL A 380 -8.20 -2.58 16.12
CA VAL A 380 -9.20 -1.64 15.61
C VAL A 380 -10.52 -2.36 15.42
N LEU A 381 -11.54 -1.97 16.18
CA LEU A 381 -12.88 -2.54 16.08
C LEU A 381 -13.53 -2.08 14.77
N ARG A 382 -14.07 -3.03 14.01
CA ARG A 382 -14.74 -2.80 12.72
C ARG A 382 -16.13 -3.40 12.76
N ASN A 383 -17.07 -2.75 12.06
CA ASN A 383 -18.41 -3.26 11.83
C ASN A 383 -18.85 -2.92 10.39
N ASN A 384 -19.38 -3.90 9.64
CA ASN A 384 -19.73 -3.75 8.22
C ASN A 384 -21.24 -3.52 7.96
N ILE A 385 -22.04 -3.24 9.00
CA ILE A 385 -23.48 -3.05 8.86
C ILE A 385 -23.80 -1.95 7.86
N THR A 386 -24.85 -2.17 7.07
CA THR A 386 -25.35 -1.21 6.07
C THR A 386 -26.79 -0.82 6.40
N THR A 387 -27.22 0.32 5.87
CA THR A 387 -28.61 0.77 5.90
C THR A 387 -28.98 1.32 4.52
N GLU A 388 -30.27 1.60 4.28
CA GLU A 388 -30.69 2.29 3.05
C GLU A 388 -30.04 3.67 2.90
N GLU A 389 -29.81 4.38 4.01
CA GLU A 389 -29.12 5.67 4.05
C GLU A 389 -27.60 5.52 3.83
N HIS A 390 -27.01 4.45 4.35
CA HIS A 390 -25.59 4.15 4.25
C HIS A 390 -25.34 2.79 3.58
N PRO A 391 -25.58 2.68 2.25
CA PRO A 391 -25.47 1.42 1.53
C PRO A 391 -24.03 0.93 1.38
N LEU A 392 -23.05 1.82 1.59
CA LEU A 392 -21.63 1.48 1.61
C LEU A 392 -21.10 1.16 3.02
N GLY A 393 -21.98 1.11 4.03
CA GLY A 393 -21.64 0.85 5.43
C GLY A 393 -21.88 2.06 6.32
N VAL A 394 -22.45 1.83 7.49
CA VAL A 394 -22.65 2.86 8.53
C VAL A 394 -21.32 3.36 9.08
N TYR A 395 -20.35 2.46 9.21
CA TYR A 395 -18.99 2.73 9.67
C TYR A 395 -18.00 2.76 8.50
N HIS A 396 -18.33 3.57 7.49
CA HIS A 396 -17.57 3.81 6.26
C HIS A 396 -17.79 5.29 5.84
N PRO A 397 -16.95 5.95 5.03
CA PRO A 397 -17.19 7.32 4.58
C PRO A 397 -18.59 7.55 4.04
N HIS A 398 -19.26 8.56 4.58
CA HIS A 398 -20.61 8.92 4.16
C HIS A 398 -20.59 9.74 2.86
N ALA A 399 -21.75 9.83 2.22
CA ALA A 399 -21.91 10.42 0.88
C ALA A 399 -21.29 11.82 0.74
N LYS A 400 -21.38 12.63 1.80
CA LYS A 400 -20.81 13.99 1.84
C LYS A 400 -19.29 14.03 1.63
N LEU A 401 -18.56 12.94 1.88
CA LEU A 401 -17.08 12.89 1.76
C LEU A 401 -16.62 12.23 0.46
N HIS A 402 -17.53 11.66 -0.33
CA HIS A 402 -17.20 10.86 -1.52
C HIS A 402 -16.55 11.68 -2.65
N HIS A 403 -16.66 13.02 -2.60
CA HIS A 403 -15.96 13.88 -3.55
C HIS A 403 -14.43 13.73 -3.42
N ILE A 404 -13.90 13.53 -2.21
CA ILE A 404 -12.47 13.19 -1.97
C ILE A 404 -12.27 11.67 -1.91
N LYS A 405 -12.95 10.99 -0.99
CA LYS A 405 -12.68 9.58 -0.66
C LYS A 405 -13.97 8.79 -0.54
N LYS A 406 -14.16 7.84 -1.45
CA LYS A 406 -15.32 6.94 -1.48
C LYS A 406 -14.94 5.47 -1.20
N GLU A 407 -13.73 5.09 -1.58
CA GLU A 407 -13.27 3.70 -1.55
C GLU A 407 -13.04 3.22 -0.10
N ASN A 408 -13.01 1.90 0.09
CA ASN A 408 -12.79 1.23 1.36
C ASN A 408 -11.61 1.79 2.17
N ILE A 409 -11.76 1.76 3.49
CA ILE A 409 -10.72 2.13 4.47
C ILE A 409 -9.98 0.86 4.88
N GLY A 410 -8.87 0.60 4.19
CA GLY A 410 -7.98 -0.53 4.43
C GLY A 410 -7.02 -0.28 5.59
N LEU A 411 -6.13 -1.25 5.83
CA LEU A 411 -5.16 -1.20 6.92
C LEU A 411 -4.37 0.12 6.99
N ILE A 412 -3.86 0.60 5.86
CA ILE A 412 -2.96 1.76 5.83
C ILE A 412 -3.73 3.06 6.07
N GLU A 413 -4.97 3.14 5.58
CA GLU A 413 -5.88 4.26 5.88
C GLU A 413 -6.25 4.30 7.36
N VAL A 414 -6.59 3.14 7.95
CA VAL A 414 -6.87 3.01 9.39
C VAL A 414 -5.73 3.60 10.23
N MET A 415 -4.48 3.39 9.79
CA MET A 415 -3.29 3.85 10.49
C MET A 415 -2.98 5.34 10.30
N GLY A 416 -3.63 6.01 9.32
CA GLY A 416 -3.52 7.45 9.10
C GLY A 416 -2.89 7.87 7.76
N LEU A 417 -2.80 6.98 6.77
CA LEU A 417 -2.35 7.33 5.41
C LEU A 417 -3.50 7.26 4.41
N ALA A 418 -3.90 8.41 3.85
CA ALA A 418 -4.92 8.48 2.81
C ALA A 418 -4.33 8.12 1.45
N VAL A 419 -4.79 7.02 0.85
CA VAL A 419 -4.55 6.74 -0.57
C VAL A 419 -5.72 7.28 -1.40
N LEU A 420 -5.47 8.36 -2.12
CA LEU A 420 -6.44 9.08 -2.92
C LEU A 420 -6.35 8.73 -4.41
N PRO A 421 -7.48 8.77 -5.14
CA PRO A 421 -7.52 8.42 -6.56
C PRO A 421 -6.85 9.47 -7.44
N ALA A 422 -6.23 9.02 -8.55
CA ALA A 422 -5.51 9.86 -9.50
C ALA A 422 -6.32 11.07 -10.01
N ARG A 423 -7.65 10.90 -10.19
CA ARG A 423 -8.58 11.97 -10.62
C ARG A 423 -8.45 13.26 -9.81
N LEU A 424 -8.15 13.15 -8.50
CA LEU A 424 -8.09 14.32 -7.63
C LEU A 424 -6.97 15.28 -8.01
N LYS A 425 -5.90 14.81 -8.66
CA LYS A 425 -4.84 15.71 -9.13
C LYS A 425 -5.40 16.77 -10.07
N ASP A 426 -6.13 16.33 -11.10
CA ASP A 426 -6.64 17.22 -12.14
C ASP A 426 -7.88 17.98 -11.65
N GLU A 427 -8.73 17.33 -10.84
CA GLU A 427 -9.88 17.97 -10.21
C GLU A 427 -9.47 19.11 -9.26
N MET A 428 -8.44 18.93 -8.42
CA MET A 428 -7.99 19.99 -7.50
C MET A 428 -7.31 21.14 -8.23
N ALA A 429 -6.54 20.88 -9.29
CA ALA A 429 -5.95 21.93 -10.12
C ALA A 429 -7.02 22.77 -10.83
N ALA A 430 -8.07 22.13 -11.37
CA ALA A 430 -9.20 22.83 -11.97
C ALA A 430 -10.03 23.60 -10.92
N LEU A 431 -10.20 23.04 -9.72
CA LEU A 431 -10.90 23.68 -8.62
C LEU A 431 -10.17 24.94 -8.13
N GLU A 432 -8.84 24.87 -8.00
CA GLU A 432 -7.99 26.02 -7.65
C GLU A 432 -8.19 27.18 -8.64
N GLN A 433 -8.14 26.87 -9.93
CA GLN A 433 -8.33 27.87 -10.98
C GLN A 433 -9.75 28.46 -10.94
N ALA A 434 -10.78 27.61 -10.79
CA ALA A 434 -12.16 28.07 -10.70
C ALA A 434 -12.40 29.01 -9.51
N ILE A 435 -11.77 28.74 -8.36
CA ILE A 435 -11.85 29.60 -7.16
C ILE A 435 -11.18 30.95 -7.41
N LEU A 436 -9.99 30.97 -8.03
CA LEU A 436 -9.27 32.20 -8.34
C LEU A 436 -10.04 33.09 -9.33
N ASP A 437 -10.62 32.47 -10.36
CA ASP A 437 -11.37 33.16 -11.42
C ASP A 437 -12.78 33.60 -10.97
N GLY A 438 -13.26 33.10 -9.82
CA GLY A 438 -14.63 33.33 -9.37
C GLY A 438 -15.67 32.63 -10.23
N ALA A 439 -15.30 31.50 -10.85
CA ALA A 439 -16.19 30.72 -11.71
C ALA A 439 -17.28 30.00 -10.91
N GLU A 440 -18.41 29.72 -11.57
CA GLU A 440 -19.54 29.00 -10.99
C GLU A 440 -19.25 27.49 -10.89
N ILE A 441 -18.62 27.06 -9.79
CA ILE A 441 -18.20 25.65 -9.54
C ILE A 441 -19.37 24.67 -9.67
N ARG A 442 -20.58 25.08 -9.29
CA ARG A 442 -21.80 24.24 -9.34
C ARG A 442 -22.26 23.90 -10.75
N GLU A 443 -21.88 24.70 -11.74
CA GLU A 443 -22.28 24.49 -13.14
C GLU A 443 -21.30 23.59 -13.90
N ASP A 444 -20.12 23.31 -13.32
CA ASP A 444 -19.12 22.44 -13.92
C ASP A 444 -19.41 20.95 -13.63
N GLU A 445 -19.52 20.13 -14.68
CA GLU A 445 -19.88 18.70 -14.56
C GLU A 445 -18.91 17.89 -13.68
N VAL A 446 -17.65 18.30 -13.60
CA VAL A 446 -16.60 17.61 -12.83
C VAL A 446 -16.49 18.20 -11.42
N LEU A 447 -16.53 19.53 -11.31
CA LEU A 447 -16.27 20.25 -10.06
C LEU A 447 -17.50 20.44 -9.18
N ALA A 448 -18.72 20.30 -9.70
CA ALA A 448 -19.97 20.53 -8.95
C ALA A 448 -20.04 19.72 -7.64
N LYS A 449 -19.48 18.50 -7.62
CA LYS A 449 -19.39 17.65 -6.43
C LYS A 449 -18.52 18.20 -5.28
N HIS A 450 -17.69 19.21 -5.56
CA HIS A 450 -16.83 19.89 -4.59
C HIS A 450 -17.43 21.21 -4.08
N ALA A 451 -18.51 21.70 -4.71
CA ALA A 451 -19.05 23.03 -4.42
C ALA A 451 -19.45 23.23 -2.95
N ASP A 452 -20.22 22.28 -2.40
CA ASP A 452 -20.68 22.34 -0.99
C ASP A 452 -19.48 22.42 -0.03
N TRP A 453 -18.42 21.65 -0.31
CA TRP A 453 -17.20 21.64 0.49
C TRP A 453 -16.46 22.98 0.39
N VAL A 454 -16.30 23.55 -0.81
CA VAL A 454 -15.68 24.87 -1.01
C VAL A 454 -16.44 25.97 -0.28
N GLU A 455 -17.76 26.00 -0.41
CA GLU A 455 -18.61 26.98 0.28
C GLU A 455 -18.51 26.86 1.81
N GLU A 456 -18.26 25.66 2.33
CA GLU A 456 -18.06 25.43 3.75
C GLU A 456 -16.69 25.90 4.25
N PHE A 457 -15.60 25.54 3.56
CA PHE A 457 -14.25 25.80 4.09
C PHE A 457 -13.72 27.20 3.76
N LEU A 458 -14.06 27.75 2.60
CA LEU A 458 -13.45 28.99 2.11
C LEU A 458 -13.69 30.19 3.05
N PRO A 459 -14.89 30.36 3.66
CA PRO A 459 -15.12 31.39 4.68
C PRO A 459 -14.25 31.29 5.93
N LYS A 460 -13.77 30.08 6.29
CA LYS A 460 -12.88 29.87 7.45
C LYS A 460 -11.52 30.57 7.25
N TYR A 461 -11.14 30.82 6.00
CA TYR A 461 -9.91 31.52 5.61
C TYR A 461 -10.12 32.99 5.27
N GLY A 462 -11.33 33.53 5.46
CA GLY A 462 -11.67 34.92 5.19
C GLY A 462 -12.04 35.22 3.74
N PHE A 463 -12.32 34.19 2.94
CA PHE A 463 -12.67 34.30 1.54
C PHE A 463 -14.11 33.79 1.27
N THR A 464 -14.70 34.16 0.14
CA THR A 464 -16.05 33.72 -0.24
C THR A 464 -16.06 33.13 -1.64
N ALA A 465 -16.85 32.09 -1.86
CA ALA A 465 -16.97 31.48 -3.18
C ALA A 465 -17.59 32.47 -4.19
N GLY A 466 -17.12 32.44 -5.45
CA GLY A 466 -17.63 33.28 -6.54
C GLY A 466 -17.20 34.76 -6.50
N SER A 467 -16.33 35.17 -5.56
CA SER A 467 -15.88 36.57 -5.50
C SER A 467 -14.73 36.91 -6.44
N GLY A 468 -14.09 35.92 -7.07
CA GLY A 468 -12.88 36.10 -7.88
C GLY A 468 -11.70 36.55 -7.00
N LEU A 469 -10.92 35.60 -6.51
CA LEU A 469 -9.87 35.86 -5.52
C LEU A 469 -8.50 36.22 -6.12
N GLU A 470 -8.42 36.41 -7.43
CA GLU A 470 -7.18 36.78 -8.10
C GLU A 470 -6.63 38.10 -7.52
N GLY A 471 -5.40 38.04 -6.96
CA GLY A 471 -4.74 39.17 -6.31
C GLY A 471 -5.06 39.36 -4.82
N GLU A 472 -6.08 38.70 -4.28
CA GLU A 472 -6.39 38.66 -2.83
C GLU A 472 -5.75 37.47 -2.12
N ILE A 473 -5.58 36.35 -2.84
CA ILE A 473 -4.85 35.16 -2.39
C ILE A 473 -3.84 34.74 -3.46
N THR A 474 -2.67 34.23 -3.05
CA THR A 474 -1.72 33.65 -4.00
C THR A 474 -2.12 32.21 -4.36
N PRO A 475 -1.82 31.74 -5.59
CA PRO A 475 -2.07 30.35 -5.97
C PRO A 475 -1.45 29.34 -5.02
N GLU A 476 -0.23 29.61 -4.53
CA GLU A 476 0.47 28.75 -3.57
C GLU A 476 -0.29 28.66 -2.25
N LYS A 477 -0.88 29.77 -1.79
CA LYS A 477 -1.63 29.77 -0.54
C LYS A 477 -2.94 29.02 -0.67
N LEU A 478 -3.64 29.17 -1.80
CA LEU A 478 -4.85 28.40 -2.08
C LEU A 478 -4.55 26.90 -2.16
N HIS A 479 -3.44 26.52 -2.81
CA HIS A 479 -2.99 25.13 -2.88
C HIS A 479 -2.75 24.53 -1.49
N GLU A 480 -2.07 25.25 -0.59
CA GLU A 480 -1.88 24.83 0.81
C GLU A 480 -3.21 24.67 1.56
N ILE A 481 -4.16 25.58 1.35
CA ILE A 481 -5.49 25.50 1.97
C ILE A 481 -6.20 24.23 1.50
N ILE A 482 -6.23 23.96 0.20
CA ILE A 482 -6.87 22.77 -0.36
C ILE A 482 -6.21 21.48 0.16
N GLN A 483 -4.86 21.44 0.20
CA GLN A 483 -4.15 20.31 0.78
C GLN A 483 -4.51 20.07 2.26
N THR A 484 -4.65 21.15 3.04
CA THR A 484 -5.07 21.09 4.44
C THR A 484 -6.50 20.56 4.55
N GLU A 485 -7.42 21.12 3.78
CA GLU A 485 -8.84 20.74 3.80
C GLU A 485 -9.07 19.30 3.32
N ILE A 486 -8.29 18.80 2.35
CA ILE A 486 -8.32 17.38 1.97
C ILE A 486 -7.94 16.49 3.17
N GLY A 487 -6.93 16.91 3.94
CA GLY A 487 -6.54 16.21 5.17
C GLY A 487 -7.64 16.21 6.23
N LEU A 488 -8.35 17.33 6.39
CA LEU A 488 -9.51 17.44 7.29
C LEU A 488 -10.68 16.56 6.82
N VAL A 489 -10.95 16.49 5.52
CA VAL A 489 -11.93 15.55 4.95
C VAL A 489 -11.53 14.10 5.25
N PHE A 490 -10.24 13.75 5.12
CA PHE A 490 -9.78 12.41 5.45
C PHE A 490 -9.86 12.10 6.96
N LYS A 491 -9.67 13.08 7.82
CA LYS A 491 -9.93 12.95 9.26
C LYS A 491 -11.42 12.63 9.53
N GLU A 492 -12.34 13.33 8.87
CA GLU A 492 -13.78 13.03 8.96
C GLU A 492 -14.11 11.63 8.42
N VAL A 493 -13.44 11.18 7.35
CA VAL A 493 -13.53 9.80 6.84
C VAL A 493 -13.19 8.77 7.92
N LEU A 494 -12.14 9.01 8.71
CA LEU A 494 -11.77 8.12 9.81
C LEU A 494 -12.77 8.18 10.98
N LEU A 495 -13.38 9.35 11.23
CA LEU A 495 -14.44 9.50 12.23
C LEU A 495 -15.73 8.78 11.81
N ASP A 496 -16.11 8.85 10.54
CA ASP A 496 -17.23 8.08 9.97
C ASP A 496 -16.97 6.57 10.14
N ALA A 497 -15.75 6.12 9.84
CA ALA A 497 -15.34 4.72 9.96
C ALA A 497 -15.17 4.21 11.41
N GLY A 498 -15.08 5.09 12.39
CA GLY A 498 -15.00 4.72 13.81
C GLY A 498 -16.34 4.22 14.35
N VAL A 499 -16.34 3.03 14.96
CA VAL A 499 -17.55 2.41 15.53
C VAL A 499 -18.11 3.22 16.70
N TYR A 500 -17.25 3.47 17.70
CA TYR A 500 -17.52 4.38 18.80
C TYR A 500 -16.96 5.76 18.49
N LYS A 501 -17.85 6.75 18.40
CA LYS A 501 -17.48 8.15 18.12
C LYS A 501 -16.65 8.75 19.24
N CYS A 502 -15.85 9.77 18.91
CA CYS A 502 -15.03 10.53 19.86
C CYS A 502 -15.85 11.56 20.67
N THR A 503 -17.02 11.15 21.14
CA THR A 503 -17.92 11.93 22.02
C THR A 503 -18.01 11.26 23.40
N GLU A 504 -18.58 11.96 24.39
CA GLU A 504 -18.78 11.36 25.71
C GLU A 504 -19.67 10.11 25.66
N GLU A 505 -20.74 10.15 24.84
CA GLU A 505 -21.65 9.04 24.63
C GLU A 505 -20.93 7.85 23.97
N GLY A 506 -20.15 8.12 22.92
CA GLY A 506 -19.36 7.09 22.25
C GLY A 506 -18.34 6.44 23.18
N ARG A 507 -17.68 7.21 24.06
CA ARG A 507 -16.74 6.67 25.05
C ARG A 507 -17.44 5.88 26.17
N LYS A 508 -18.64 6.27 26.59
CA LYS A 508 -19.47 5.49 27.52
C LYS A 508 -19.87 4.14 26.90
N ALA A 509 -20.32 4.14 25.65
CA ALA A 509 -20.65 2.92 24.91
C ALA A 509 -19.41 2.02 24.71
N PHE A 510 -18.26 2.59 24.36
CA PHE A 510 -17.01 1.81 24.25
C PHE A 510 -16.63 1.17 25.59
N ARG A 511 -16.83 1.88 26.71
CA ARG A 511 -16.58 1.32 28.04
C ARG A 511 -17.53 0.17 28.37
N LYS A 512 -18.81 0.26 28.00
CA LYS A 512 -19.80 -0.83 28.17
C LYS A 512 -19.35 -2.12 27.46
N PHE A 513 -18.77 -2.00 26.26
CA PHE A 513 -18.15 -3.14 25.59
C PHE A 513 -16.97 -3.70 26.38
N VAL A 514 -16.03 -2.86 26.84
CA VAL A 514 -14.89 -3.32 27.65
C VAL A 514 -15.35 -4.04 28.92
N ASP A 515 -16.38 -3.53 29.58
CA ASP A 515 -16.95 -4.17 30.77
C ASP A 515 -17.59 -5.54 30.43
N THR A 516 -18.12 -5.71 29.22
CA THR A 516 -18.62 -7.00 28.72
C THR A 516 -17.49 -8.01 28.50
N VAL A 517 -16.30 -7.57 28.06
CA VAL A 517 -15.11 -8.44 27.97
C VAL A 517 -14.64 -8.90 29.37
N ASN A 518 -14.96 -8.14 30.42
CA ASN A 518 -14.59 -8.45 31.80
C ASN A 518 -15.60 -9.28 32.58
N ALA A 519 -16.82 -9.41 32.06
CA ALA A 519 -17.87 -10.27 32.61
C ALA A 519 -17.45 -11.75 32.52
#